data_AF-A0A421B399-F1
#
_entry.id   AF-A0A421B399-F1
#
_cell.length_a   1.000
_cell.length_b   1.000
_cell.length_c   1.000
_cell.angle_alpha   90.00
_cell.angle_beta   90.00
_cell.angle_gamma   90.00
#
_symmetry.space_group_name_H-M   'P 1'
#
loop_
_entity.id
_entity.type
_entity.pdbx_description
1 polymer ?
#
loop_
_entity_poly.entity_id
_entity_poly.type
_entity_poly.pdbx_seq_one_letter_code
_entity_poly.pdbx_strand_id
1 'polypeptide(L)'
;MHDHVCWGYRDPDDFRDHAGGFLVDGLAIGQRPQYVVTSQDAPRALARLRRDPRLDRAVRDGVLQVTAIDAAYAGEAAVDPAAQVDWYVAATQDAVAAGFTGLRVVGEATPLVGTAGQFDAFARYEHLMDRRMPDVPFAALCGYDLTVLGEPAVAQIAVMHPFTNLDRPGFRLCGSPLPGCAVAIGGELDLANADLFAAALDRADLPVVDGTITLDCTDLEFIDHRALITLAERAGDATLVLLTPRSGPSRVVDLLGLRSVRVERPA
;
A
#
# COMPACT_ATOMS: atom_id res chain seq x y z
N MET A 1 11.32 -3.59 9.99
CA MET A 1 10.90 -2.49 9.08
C MET A 1 9.80 -3.08 8.23
N HIS A 2 8.59 -2.55 8.36
CA HIS A 2 7.42 -2.97 7.58
C HIS A 2 7.32 -1.99 6.42
N ASP A 3 8.07 -2.26 5.36
CA ASP A 3 8.13 -1.37 4.20
C ASP A 3 7.07 -1.80 3.21
N HIS A 4 6.14 -0.92 2.89
CA HIS A 4 5.19 -1.10 1.79
C HIS A 4 5.44 -0.03 0.73
N VAL A 5 5.99 -0.45 -0.40
CA VAL A 5 6.58 0.46 -1.38
C VAL A 5 5.90 0.29 -2.73
N CYS A 6 5.34 1.38 -3.25
CA CYS A 6 4.86 1.44 -4.63
C CYS A 6 5.96 1.98 -5.54
N TRP A 7 6.37 1.19 -6.53
CA TRP A 7 7.43 1.56 -7.47
C TRP A 7 6.92 1.66 -8.90
N GLY A 8 6.80 2.88 -9.42
CA GLY A 8 6.55 3.11 -10.84
C GLY A 8 7.84 2.93 -11.64
N TYR A 9 7.80 2.16 -12.72
CA TYR A 9 8.93 1.96 -13.62
C TYR A 9 8.54 2.11 -15.09
N ARG A 10 9.51 2.44 -15.95
CA ARG A 10 9.35 2.43 -17.42
C ARG A 10 10.17 1.33 -18.08
N ASP A 11 11.30 0.97 -17.48
CA ASP A 11 12.12 -0.17 -17.89
C ASP A 11 11.94 -1.32 -16.86
N PRO A 12 11.38 -2.47 -17.28
CA PRO A 12 11.29 -3.65 -16.42
C PRO A 12 12.63 -4.16 -15.88
N ASP A 13 13.75 -3.95 -16.60
CA ASP A 13 15.06 -4.37 -16.11
C ASP A 13 15.57 -3.49 -14.97
N ASP A 14 15.31 -2.18 -15.04
CA ASP A 14 15.61 -1.25 -13.94
C ASP A 14 14.80 -1.62 -12.68
N PHE A 15 13.52 -1.96 -12.84
CA PHE A 15 12.70 -2.45 -11.72
C PHE A 15 13.27 -3.72 -11.12
N ARG A 16 13.69 -4.69 -11.96
CA ARG A 16 14.28 -5.96 -11.49
C ARG A 16 15.59 -5.76 -10.74
N ASP A 17 16.38 -4.74 -11.08
CA ASP A 17 17.56 -4.37 -10.29
C ASP A 17 17.19 -3.84 -8.91
N HIS A 18 16.19 -2.95 -8.84
CA HIS A 18 15.67 -2.44 -7.56
C HIS A 18 15.06 -3.57 -6.72
N ALA A 19 14.31 -4.47 -7.34
CA ALA A 19 13.79 -5.69 -6.73
C ALA A 19 14.91 -6.54 -6.11
N GLY A 20 16.01 -6.75 -6.85
CA GLY A 20 17.18 -7.46 -6.35
C GLY A 20 17.76 -6.82 -5.08
N GLY A 21 17.93 -5.49 -5.07
CA GLY A 21 18.37 -4.75 -3.90
C GLY A 21 17.42 -4.92 -2.70
N PHE A 22 16.13 -4.76 -2.92
CA PHE A 22 15.11 -4.91 -1.89
C PHE A 22 15.10 -6.31 -1.25
N LEU A 23 15.28 -7.37 -2.05
CA LEU A 23 15.36 -8.76 -1.56
C LEU A 23 16.66 -9.03 -0.81
N VAL A 24 17.78 -8.46 -1.27
CA VAL A 24 19.08 -8.52 -0.56
C VAL A 24 18.98 -7.92 0.84
N ASP A 25 18.33 -6.76 0.97
CA ASP A 25 18.17 -6.09 2.26
C ASP A 25 17.33 -6.95 3.23
N GLY A 26 16.26 -7.57 2.73
CA GLY A 26 15.46 -8.52 3.51
C GLY A 26 16.25 -9.73 3.98
N LEU A 27 17.07 -10.33 3.10
CA LEU A 27 17.96 -11.43 3.45
C LEU A 27 18.96 -11.03 4.55
N ALA A 28 19.50 -9.81 4.50
CA ALA A 28 20.46 -9.31 5.49
C ALA A 28 19.88 -9.23 6.91
N ILE A 29 18.57 -9.02 7.03
CA ILE A 29 17.84 -8.99 8.31
C ILE A 29 17.09 -10.31 8.61
N GLY A 30 17.34 -11.36 7.83
CA GLY A 30 16.81 -12.71 8.07
C GLY A 30 15.37 -12.95 7.60
N GLN A 31 14.82 -12.09 6.73
CA GLN A 31 13.49 -12.30 6.15
C GLN A 31 13.55 -13.32 5.01
N ARG A 32 12.45 -14.07 4.83
CA ARG A 32 12.28 -14.98 3.70
C ARG A 32 11.92 -14.17 2.45
N PRO A 33 12.71 -14.24 1.37
CA PRO A 33 12.43 -13.46 0.18
C PRO A 33 11.51 -14.23 -0.77
N GLN A 34 10.59 -13.51 -1.42
CA GLN A 34 9.69 -14.02 -2.45
C GLN A 34 9.59 -13.02 -3.61
N TYR A 35 9.60 -13.52 -4.84
CA TYR A 35 9.39 -12.72 -6.04
C TYR A 35 8.20 -13.26 -6.82
N VAL A 36 7.14 -12.46 -6.89
CA VAL A 36 5.90 -12.71 -7.61
C VAL A 36 5.96 -12.01 -8.97
N VAL A 37 5.93 -12.78 -10.05
CA VAL A 37 6.10 -12.32 -11.44
C VAL A 37 5.32 -13.23 -12.39
N THR A 38 4.99 -12.80 -13.62
CA THR A 38 4.29 -13.68 -14.59
C THR A 38 5.10 -14.94 -14.91
N SER A 39 4.43 -16.03 -15.30
CA SER A 39 5.13 -17.27 -15.71
C SER A 39 6.06 -17.02 -16.90
N GLN A 40 5.67 -16.11 -17.79
CA GLN A 40 6.46 -15.70 -18.95
C GLN A 40 7.76 -15.00 -18.55
N ASP A 41 7.71 -14.11 -17.56
CA ASP A 41 8.86 -13.31 -17.11
C ASP A 41 9.73 -14.02 -16.05
N ALA A 42 9.21 -15.05 -15.38
CA ALA A 42 9.91 -15.76 -14.32
C ALA A 42 11.33 -16.23 -14.69
N PRO A 43 11.61 -16.79 -15.89
CA PRO A 43 12.98 -17.16 -16.28
C PRO A 43 13.93 -15.95 -16.35
N ARG A 44 13.46 -14.79 -16.84
CA ARG A 44 14.25 -13.57 -16.95
C ARG A 44 14.49 -12.94 -15.58
N ALA A 45 13.46 -12.86 -14.75
CA ALA A 45 13.57 -12.41 -13.36
C ALA A 45 14.60 -13.26 -12.59
N LEU A 46 14.50 -14.59 -12.68
CA LEU A 46 15.43 -15.50 -12.04
C LEU A 46 16.87 -15.33 -12.54
N ALA A 47 17.07 -15.16 -13.86
CA ALA A 47 18.39 -14.91 -14.43
C ALA A 47 18.99 -13.58 -13.95
N ARG A 48 18.16 -12.54 -13.73
CA ARG A 48 18.62 -11.26 -13.19
C ARG A 48 19.02 -11.38 -11.72
N LEU A 49 18.20 -12.01 -10.89
CA LEU A 49 18.48 -12.19 -9.46
C LEU A 49 19.77 -12.99 -9.21
N ARG A 50 20.03 -14.03 -10.01
CA ARG A 50 21.24 -14.86 -9.91
C ARG A 50 22.56 -14.11 -10.21
N ARG A 51 22.50 -12.86 -10.68
CA ARG A 51 23.70 -12.02 -10.85
C ARG A 51 24.27 -11.55 -9.50
N ASP A 52 23.44 -11.48 -8.45
CA ASP A 52 23.92 -11.26 -7.08
C ASP A 52 24.23 -12.60 -6.40
N PRO A 53 25.46 -12.83 -5.91
CA PRO A 53 25.84 -14.10 -5.28
C PRO A 53 24.99 -14.51 -4.08
N ARG A 54 24.43 -13.53 -3.34
CA ARG A 54 23.58 -13.80 -2.16
C ARG A 54 22.22 -14.33 -2.59
N LEU A 55 21.62 -13.72 -3.61
CA LEU A 55 20.35 -14.16 -4.19
C LEU A 55 20.52 -15.48 -4.94
N ASP A 56 21.61 -15.69 -5.68
CA ASP A 56 21.90 -16.97 -6.34
C ASP A 56 21.99 -18.12 -5.32
N ARG A 57 22.66 -17.88 -4.19
CA ARG A 57 22.67 -18.84 -3.08
C ARG A 57 21.27 -19.08 -2.52
N ALA A 58 20.51 -18.02 -2.23
CA ALA A 58 19.15 -18.16 -1.70
C ALA A 58 18.22 -18.94 -2.66
N VAL A 59 18.39 -18.78 -3.97
CA VAL A 59 17.70 -19.58 -5.00
C VAL A 59 18.11 -21.04 -4.91
N ARG A 60 19.42 -21.34 -4.88
CA ARG A 60 19.92 -22.73 -4.83
C ARG A 60 19.51 -23.45 -3.56
N ASP A 61 19.50 -22.74 -2.44
CA ASP A 61 19.13 -23.26 -1.12
C ASP A 61 17.59 -23.35 -0.95
N GLY A 62 16.81 -22.91 -1.94
CA GLY A 62 15.33 -22.93 -1.91
C GLY A 62 14.71 -21.90 -0.96
N VAL A 63 15.51 -20.96 -0.46
CA VAL A 63 15.09 -19.89 0.45
C VAL A 63 14.31 -18.82 -0.30
N LEU A 64 14.81 -18.39 -1.46
CA LEU A 64 14.10 -17.48 -2.36
C LEU A 64 13.14 -18.26 -3.25
N GLN A 65 11.87 -17.88 -3.21
CA GLN A 65 10.84 -18.42 -4.09
C GLN A 65 10.50 -17.43 -5.22
N VAL A 66 10.48 -17.91 -6.46
CA VAL A 66 9.89 -17.18 -7.59
C VAL A 66 8.53 -17.81 -7.89
N THR A 67 7.46 -17.07 -7.65
CA THR A 67 6.09 -17.52 -7.79
C THR A 67 5.46 -16.89 -9.03
N ALA A 68 4.83 -17.73 -9.86
CA ALA A 68 4.07 -17.26 -11.00
C ALA A 68 2.80 -16.53 -10.54
N ILE A 69 2.61 -15.29 -10.98
CA ILE A 69 1.37 -14.51 -10.79
C ILE A 69 0.17 -15.30 -11.31
N ASP A 70 0.30 -15.95 -12.45
CA ASP A 70 -0.81 -16.69 -13.09
C ASP A 70 -1.27 -17.89 -12.24
N ALA A 71 -0.39 -18.42 -11.37
CA ALA A 71 -0.72 -19.48 -10.42
C ALA A 71 -1.22 -18.92 -9.08
N ALA A 72 -0.82 -17.70 -8.71
CA ALA A 72 -1.27 -17.01 -7.50
C ALA A 72 -2.60 -16.26 -7.70
N TYR A 73 -2.91 -15.86 -8.93
CA TYR A 73 -4.03 -15.03 -9.35
C TYR A 73 -4.63 -15.62 -10.64
N ALA A 74 -5.35 -16.74 -10.52
CA ALA A 74 -5.86 -17.48 -11.67
C ALA A 74 -7.06 -16.77 -12.33
N GLY A 75 -6.85 -16.18 -13.52
CA GLY A 75 -7.90 -15.78 -14.48
C GLY A 75 -8.12 -14.28 -14.66
N GLU A 76 -9.13 -13.91 -15.46
CA GLU A 76 -9.62 -12.52 -15.62
C GLU A 76 -10.34 -11.99 -14.37
N ALA A 77 -10.53 -12.84 -13.35
CA ALA A 77 -11.18 -12.48 -12.11
C ALA A 77 -10.33 -11.48 -11.32
N ALA A 78 -10.99 -10.48 -10.74
CA ALA A 78 -10.38 -9.58 -9.79
C ALA A 78 -9.95 -10.33 -8.52
N VAL A 79 -8.88 -9.88 -7.89
CA VAL A 79 -8.42 -10.39 -6.59
C VAL A 79 -9.54 -10.23 -5.56
N ASP A 80 -9.77 -11.24 -4.72
CA ASP A 80 -10.53 -11.03 -3.47
C ASP A 80 -9.59 -10.37 -2.46
N PRO A 81 -9.82 -9.10 -2.07
CA PRO A 81 -8.87 -8.37 -1.25
C PRO A 81 -8.63 -9.01 0.12
N ALA A 82 -9.70 -9.48 0.77
CA ALA A 82 -9.60 -10.05 2.11
C ALA A 82 -8.89 -11.41 2.08
N ALA A 83 -9.25 -12.27 1.11
CA ALA A 83 -8.61 -13.56 0.95
C ALA A 83 -7.10 -13.43 0.63
N GLN A 84 -6.72 -12.42 -0.16
CA GLN A 84 -5.32 -12.17 -0.49
C GLN A 84 -4.51 -11.69 0.73
N VAL A 85 -5.09 -10.82 1.56
CA VAL A 85 -4.48 -10.42 2.84
C VAL A 85 -4.29 -11.63 3.74
N ASP A 86 -5.34 -12.43 3.94
CA ASP A 86 -5.26 -13.64 4.79
C ASP A 86 -4.18 -14.61 4.30
N TRP A 87 -4.04 -14.76 2.98
CA TRP A 87 -2.99 -15.59 2.39
C TRP A 87 -1.58 -15.09 2.73
N TYR A 88 -1.29 -13.79 2.55
CA TYR A 88 0.04 -13.24 2.86
C TYR A 88 0.31 -13.21 4.37
N VAL A 89 -0.71 -13.02 5.20
CA VAL A 89 -0.58 -13.14 6.66
C VAL A 89 -0.19 -14.56 7.04
N ALA A 90 -0.87 -15.58 6.50
CA ALA A 90 -0.54 -16.98 6.75
C ALA A 90 0.87 -17.33 6.22
N ALA A 91 1.21 -16.91 5.00
CA ALA A 91 2.55 -17.12 4.43
C ALA A 91 3.66 -16.47 5.27
N THR A 92 3.39 -15.31 5.87
CA THR A 92 4.31 -14.63 6.78
C THR A 92 4.48 -15.42 8.08
N GLN A 93 3.38 -15.93 8.65
CA GLN A 93 3.43 -16.78 9.85
C GLN A 93 4.21 -18.07 9.59
N ASP A 94 4.03 -18.69 8.42
CA ASP A 94 4.80 -19.87 8.01
C ASP A 94 6.29 -19.57 7.87
N ALA A 95 6.66 -18.41 7.31
CA ALA A 95 8.05 -17.98 7.24
C ALA A 95 8.65 -17.81 8.65
N VAL A 96 7.91 -17.19 9.58
CA VAL A 96 8.35 -17.03 10.97
C VAL A 96 8.49 -18.39 11.67
N ALA A 97 7.53 -19.30 11.47
CA ALA A 97 7.59 -20.66 12.02
C ALA A 97 8.78 -21.47 11.47
N ALA A 98 9.20 -21.18 10.23
CA ALA A 98 10.39 -21.77 9.61
C ALA A 98 11.71 -21.12 10.06
N GLY A 99 11.68 -20.14 10.98
CA GLY A 99 12.85 -19.51 11.58
C GLY A 99 13.31 -18.22 10.90
N PHE A 100 12.54 -17.67 9.95
CA PHE A 100 12.81 -16.35 9.39
C PHE A 100 12.27 -15.24 10.30
N THR A 101 12.80 -14.02 10.15
CA THR A 101 12.32 -12.85 10.92
C THR A 101 11.05 -12.24 10.33
N GLY A 102 10.62 -12.69 9.15
CA GLY A 102 9.47 -12.19 8.41
C GLY A 102 9.46 -12.62 6.95
N LEU A 103 8.53 -12.07 6.17
CA LEU A 103 8.40 -12.28 4.72
C LEU A 103 8.70 -10.98 3.96
N ARG A 104 9.47 -11.06 2.88
CA ARG A 104 9.89 -9.94 2.03
C ARG A 104 9.47 -10.24 0.60
N VAL A 105 8.47 -9.52 0.08
CA VAL A 105 7.85 -9.80 -1.22
C VAL A 105 8.19 -8.70 -2.23
N VAL A 106 8.54 -9.10 -3.44
CA VAL A 106 8.47 -8.22 -4.62
C VAL A 106 7.35 -8.72 -5.52
N GLY A 107 6.50 -7.83 -6.03
CA GLY A 107 5.46 -8.15 -7.01
C GLY A 107 5.57 -7.28 -8.26
N GLU A 108 5.65 -7.89 -9.45
CA GLU A 108 5.40 -7.19 -10.73
C GLU A 108 3.88 -7.12 -10.95
N ALA A 109 3.22 -6.11 -10.36
CA ALA A 109 1.77 -6.09 -10.16
C ALA A 109 0.96 -5.56 -11.36
N THR A 110 1.59 -5.04 -12.43
CA THR A 110 0.89 -4.52 -13.62
C THR A 110 -0.20 -5.43 -14.18
N PRO A 111 0.00 -6.77 -14.32
CA PRO A 111 -1.05 -7.66 -14.82
C PRO A 111 -2.30 -7.74 -13.93
N LEU A 112 -2.18 -7.38 -12.65
CA LEU A 112 -3.25 -7.45 -11.64
C LEU A 112 -4.16 -6.23 -11.64
N VAL A 113 -3.86 -5.24 -12.48
CA VAL A 113 -4.57 -3.94 -12.53
C VAL A 113 -4.95 -3.51 -13.94
N GLY A 114 -5.09 -4.49 -14.86
CA GLY A 114 -5.33 -4.23 -16.29
C GLY A 114 -6.76 -3.80 -16.66
N THR A 115 -7.75 -4.08 -15.82
CA THR A 115 -9.14 -3.63 -15.98
C THR A 115 -9.60 -2.80 -14.79
N ALA A 116 -10.65 -1.99 -14.92
CA ALA A 116 -11.15 -1.15 -13.82
C ALA A 116 -11.55 -1.98 -12.57
N GLY A 117 -12.21 -3.13 -12.77
CA GLY A 117 -12.59 -4.02 -11.67
C GLY A 117 -11.39 -4.66 -10.95
N GLN A 118 -10.38 -5.09 -11.72
CA GLN A 118 -9.12 -5.59 -11.17
C GLN A 118 -8.36 -4.50 -10.41
N PHE A 119 -8.29 -3.30 -11.00
CA PHE A 119 -7.65 -2.14 -10.40
C PHE A 119 -8.24 -1.80 -9.04
N ASP A 120 -9.57 -1.66 -8.95
CA ASP A 120 -10.23 -1.30 -7.69
C ASP A 120 -10.08 -2.39 -6.63
N ALA A 121 -10.18 -3.66 -7.02
CA ALA A 121 -9.98 -4.77 -6.09
C ALA A 121 -8.53 -4.85 -5.59
N PHE A 122 -7.55 -4.68 -6.49
CA PHE A 122 -6.14 -4.73 -6.11
C PHE A 122 -5.74 -3.55 -5.23
N ALA A 123 -6.22 -2.34 -5.54
CA ALA A 123 -5.97 -1.16 -4.71
C ALA A 123 -6.59 -1.30 -3.30
N ARG A 124 -7.76 -1.93 -3.18
CA ARG A 124 -8.33 -2.32 -1.88
C ARG A 124 -7.44 -3.32 -1.15
N TYR A 125 -6.93 -4.33 -1.85
CA TYR A 125 -5.99 -5.29 -1.29
C TYR A 125 -4.74 -4.60 -0.73
N GLU A 126 -4.10 -3.72 -1.52
CA GLU A 126 -2.88 -3.03 -1.09
C GLU A 126 -3.14 -2.23 0.19
N HIS A 127 -4.24 -1.50 0.25
CA HIS A 127 -4.59 -0.71 1.43
C HIS A 127 -4.91 -1.58 2.65
N LEU A 128 -5.67 -2.67 2.47
CA LEU A 128 -5.98 -3.61 3.55
C LEU A 128 -4.70 -4.27 4.07
N MET A 129 -3.80 -4.70 3.17
CA MET A 129 -2.54 -5.32 3.56
C MET A 129 -1.67 -4.32 4.33
N ASP A 130 -1.56 -3.09 3.85
CA ASP A 130 -0.83 -2.01 4.52
C ASP A 130 -1.29 -1.80 5.97
N ARG A 131 -2.61 -1.76 6.20
CA ARG A 131 -3.22 -1.68 7.54
C ARG A 131 -2.89 -2.87 8.44
N ARG A 132 -2.57 -4.03 7.90
CA ARG A 132 -2.16 -5.23 8.68
C ARG A 132 -0.66 -5.27 8.96
N MET A 133 0.15 -4.56 8.18
CA MET A 133 1.62 -4.63 8.29
C MET A 133 2.19 -4.26 9.68
N PRO A 134 1.61 -3.33 10.48
CA PRO A 134 2.08 -3.09 11.84
C PRO A 134 2.06 -4.33 12.76
N ASP A 135 1.15 -5.28 12.50
CA ASP A 135 0.97 -6.50 13.31
C ASP A 135 1.67 -7.74 12.72
N VAL A 136 2.20 -7.63 11.50
CA VAL A 136 2.65 -8.77 10.69
C VAL A 136 4.04 -8.46 10.12
N PRO A 137 5.09 -9.27 10.37
CA PRO A 137 6.46 -9.00 9.90
C PRO A 137 6.60 -9.24 8.39
N PHE A 138 5.90 -8.42 7.62
CA PHE A 138 5.79 -8.44 6.18
C PHE A 138 6.31 -7.12 5.62
N ALA A 139 6.97 -7.19 4.48
CA ALA A 139 7.38 -6.03 3.69
C ALA A 139 7.19 -6.35 2.20
N ALA A 140 6.72 -5.39 1.43
CA ALA A 140 6.43 -5.55 0.02
C ALA A 140 6.95 -4.38 -0.83
N LEU A 141 7.44 -4.73 -2.03
CA LEU A 141 7.73 -3.81 -3.12
C LEU A 141 6.83 -4.17 -4.31
N CYS A 142 5.84 -3.33 -4.58
CA CYS A 142 4.89 -3.51 -5.67
C CYS A 142 5.30 -2.63 -6.86
N GLY A 143 5.64 -3.28 -7.97
CA GLY A 143 6.08 -2.64 -9.21
C GLY A 143 4.95 -2.45 -10.20
N TYR A 144 4.89 -1.26 -10.82
CA TYR A 144 3.92 -0.91 -11.85
C TYR A 144 4.59 -0.27 -13.07
N ASP A 145 4.37 -0.87 -14.24
CA ASP A 145 4.81 -0.35 -15.53
C ASP A 145 4.00 0.88 -15.97
N LEU A 146 4.65 2.04 -15.92
CA LEU A 146 4.14 3.35 -16.32
C LEU A 146 3.90 3.46 -17.83
N THR A 147 4.53 2.62 -18.65
CA THR A 147 4.29 2.58 -20.10
C THR A 147 2.99 1.85 -20.46
N VAL A 148 2.55 0.95 -19.59
CA VAL A 148 1.29 0.20 -19.74
C VAL A 148 0.13 0.93 -19.08
N LEU A 149 0.29 1.38 -17.82
CA LEU A 149 -0.80 1.94 -17.02
C LEU A 149 -0.92 3.47 -17.13
N GLY A 150 0.19 4.15 -17.44
CA GLY A 150 0.29 5.60 -17.38
C GLY A 150 0.42 6.13 -15.94
N GLU A 151 0.97 7.34 -15.81
CA GLU A 151 1.19 7.99 -14.51
C GLU A 151 -0.10 8.18 -13.67
N PRO A 152 -1.25 8.58 -14.24
CA PRO A 152 -2.46 8.80 -13.43
C PRO A 152 -3.00 7.53 -12.77
N ALA A 153 -2.87 6.37 -13.42
CA ALA A 153 -3.30 5.10 -12.86
C ALA A 153 -2.35 4.63 -11.76
N VAL A 154 -1.03 4.73 -11.96
CA VAL A 154 -0.07 4.33 -10.90
C VAL A 154 -0.17 5.28 -9.70
N ALA A 155 -0.40 6.58 -9.91
CA ALA A 155 -0.61 7.53 -8.81
C ALA A 155 -1.79 7.16 -7.91
N GLN A 156 -2.88 6.62 -8.47
CA GLN A 156 -4.04 6.13 -7.71
C GLN A 156 -3.74 4.97 -6.76
N ILE A 157 -2.75 4.15 -7.06
CA ILE A 157 -2.30 3.07 -6.16
C ILE A 157 -1.20 3.57 -5.24
N ALA A 158 -0.31 4.42 -5.73
CA ALA A 158 0.81 4.96 -4.98
C ALA A 158 0.36 5.76 -3.75
N VAL A 159 -0.74 6.53 -3.83
CA VAL A 159 -1.31 7.23 -2.67
C VAL A 159 -1.73 6.27 -1.54
N MET A 160 -1.98 5.00 -1.84
CA MET A 160 -2.36 3.99 -0.84
C MET A 160 -1.16 3.36 -0.13
N HIS A 161 0.07 3.76 -0.50
CA HIS A 161 1.32 3.26 0.07
C HIS A 161 2.00 4.33 0.92
N PRO A 162 2.69 3.95 2.00
CA PRO A 162 3.49 4.88 2.80
C PRO A 162 4.72 5.40 2.04
N PHE A 163 5.24 4.62 1.08
CA PHE A 163 6.43 4.99 0.29
C PHE A 163 6.21 4.80 -1.21
N THR A 164 6.70 5.76 -1.99
CA THR A 164 6.74 5.66 -3.45
C THR A 164 7.92 6.42 -4.04
N ASN A 165 8.37 6.02 -5.23
CA ASN A 165 9.35 6.73 -6.04
C ASN A 165 8.74 7.77 -6.99
N LEU A 166 7.42 7.98 -6.92
CA LEU A 166 6.72 8.96 -7.76
C LEU A 166 6.79 10.36 -7.15
N ASP A 167 7.07 11.36 -7.99
CA ASP A 167 7.23 12.76 -7.56
C ASP A 167 5.92 13.46 -7.12
N ARG A 168 4.73 12.84 -7.25
CA ARG A 168 3.44 13.58 -7.16
C ARG A 168 2.18 12.84 -6.64
N PRO A 169 2.19 12.06 -5.56
CA PRO A 169 0.91 11.60 -5.00
C PRO A 169 0.13 12.75 -4.31
N GLY A 170 0.82 13.83 -3.88
CA GLY A 170 0.22 14.98 -3.17
C GLY A 170 -0.13 14.66 -1.72
N PHE A 171 -0.74 13.50 -1.49
CA PHE A 171 -1.06 12.94 -0.19
C PHE A 171 -0.72 11.45 -0.14
N ARG A 172 -0.81 10.86 1.06
CA ARG A 172 -0.86 9.41 1.27
C ARG A 172 -2.06 9.05 2.14
N LEU A 173 -2.64 7.87 1.92
CA LEU A 173 -3.76 7.27 2.64
C LEU A 173 -3.39 5.80 2.93
N CYS A 174 -2.69 5.59 4.03
CA CYS A 174 -2.09 4.30 4.38
C CYS A 174 -2.55 3.85 5.78
N GLY A 175 -2.15 2.67 6.23
CA GLY A 175 -2.28 2.20 7.60
C GLY A 175 -1.61 3.18 8.57
N SER A 176 -2.24 3.39 9.72
CA SER A 176 -1.70 4.24 10.77
C SER A 176 -0.87 3.44 11.77
N PRO A 177 0.29 3.97 12.21
CA PRO A 177 1.01 3.43 13.35
C PRO A 177 0.35 3.78 14.70
N LEU A 178 -0.60 4.72 14.72
CA LEU A 178 -1.32 5.14 15.93
C LEU A 178 -2.45 4.16 16.25
N PRO A 179 -2.48 3.55 17.46
CA PRO A 179 -3.55 2.65 17.86
C PRO A 179 -4.93 3.33 17.81
N GLY A 180 -5.92 2.60 17.30
CA GLY A 180 -7.30 3.07 17.22
C GLY A 180 -7.62 3.97 16.01
N CYS A 181 -6.62 4.34 15.22
CA CYS A 181 -6.84 5.02 13.95
C CYS A 181 -7.21 4.03 12.85
N ALA A 182 -8.20 4.38 12.05
CA ALA A 182 -8.62 3.63 10.87
C ALA A 182 -7.50 3.62 9.80
N VAL A 183 -6.93 4.80 9.53
CA VAL A 183 -5.89 5.06 8.53
C VAL A 183 -5.10 6.31 8.92
N ALA A 184 -3.93 6.48 8.32
CA ALA A 184 -3.14 7.70 8.34
C ALA A 184 -3.26 8.46 7.02
N ILE A 185 -3.36 9.79 7.13
CA ILE A 185 -3.31 10.73 6.03
C ILE A 185 -2.12 11.67 6.25
N GLY A 186 -1.26 11.77 5.24
CA GLY A 186 -0.13 12.70 5.25
C GLY A 186 -0.01 13.48 3.94
N GLY A 187 0.76 14.57 3.96
CA GLY A 187 0.94 15.46 2.81
C GLY A 187 -0.13 16.55 2.72
N GLU A 188 -0.51 16.93 1.50
CA GLU A 188 -1.44 18.03 1.22
C GLU A 188 -2.71 17.54 0.52
N LEU A 189 -3.87 17.91 1.04
CA LEU A 189 -5.17 17.67 0.43
C LEU A 189 -5.75 18.99 -0.09
N ASP A 190 -5.76 19.16 -1.41
CA ASP A 190 -6.17 20.39 -2.08
C ASP A 190 -7.01 20.14 -3.33
N LEU A 191 -7.34 21.23 -4.02
CA LEU A 191 -8.13 21.18 -5.25
C LEU A 191 -7.49 20.34 -6.36
N ALA A 192 -6.16 20.26 -6.42
CA ALA A 192 -5.44 19.57 -7.49
C ALA A 192 -5.50 18.05 -7.34
N ASN A 193 -5.73 17.53 -6.13
CA ASN A 193 -5.82 16.10 -5.85
C ASN A 193 -7.19 15.62 -5.34
N ALA A 194 -8.22 16.46 -5.42
CA ALA A 194 -9.57 16.16 -4.91
C ALA A 194 -10.18 14.86 -5.49
N ASP A 195 -10.10 14.63 -6.80
CA ASP A 195 -10.67 13.44 -7.44
C ASP A 195 -9.89 12.17 -7.05
N LEU A 196 -8.57 12.30 -6.95
CA LEU A 196 -7.67 11.23 -6.52
C LEU A 196 -7.94 10.84 -5.06
N PHE A 197 -8.16 11.83 -4.20
CA PHE A 197 -8.51 11.63 -2.80
C PHE A 197 -9.88 10.97 -2.62
N ALA A 198 -10.89 11.41 -3.36
CA ALA A 198 -12.21 10.80 -3.35
C ALA A 198 -12.15 9.31 -3.73
N ALA A 199 -11.44 8.99 -4.82
CA ALA A 199 -11.27 7.60 -5.27
C ALA A 199 -10.45 6.74 -4.28
N ALA A 200 -9.45 7.32 -3.63
CA ALA A 200 -8.67 6.65 -2.60
C ALA A 200 -9.53 6.30 -1.37
N LEU A 201 -10.37 7.23 -0.90
CA LEU A 201 -11.29 7.00 0.21
C LEU A 201 -12.31 5.89 -0.08
N ASP A 202 -12.85 5.86 -1.30
CA ASP A 202 -13.83 4.85 -1.71
C ASP A 202 -13.22 3.43 -1.74
N ARG A 203 -11.89 3.33 -1.86
CA ARG A 203 -11.12 2.08 -1.82
C ARG A 203 -10.61 1.75 -0.42
N ALA A 204 -10.42 2.74 0.44
CA ALA A 204 -9.89 2.52 1.78
C ALA A 204 -10.86 1.79 2.71
N ASP A 205 -12.17 1.91 2.45
CA ASP A 205 -13.26 1.33 3.24
C ASP A 205 -13.04 1.54 4.75
N LEU A 206 -13.18 2.81 5.15
CA LEU A 206 -12.82 3.27 6.48
C LEU A 206 -13.69 2.59 7.56
N PRO A 207 -13.10 1.78 8.45
CA PRO A 207 -13.86 1.10 9.49
C PRO A 207 -14.48 2.09 10.47
N VAL A 208 -15.76 1.87 10.77
CA VAL A 208 -16.47 2.56 11.87
C VAL A 208 -16.36 1.70 13.12
N VAL A 209 -15.78 2.25 14.18
CA VAL A 209 -15.65 1.59 15.49
C VAL A 209 -16.43 2.41 16.52
N ASP A 210 -17.42 1.81 17.16
CA ASP A 210 -18.29 2.46 18.14
C ASP A 210 -18.90 3.79 17.62
N GLY A 211 -19.30 3.80 16.34
CA GLY A 211 -19.87 4.97 15.67
C GLY A 211 -18.86 6.07 15.34
N THR A 212 -17.56 5.79 15.42
CA THR A 212 -16.48 6.74 15.17
C THR A 212 -15.51 6.23 14.11
N ILE A 213 -15.03 7.14 13.25
CA ILE A 213 -13.89 6.95 12.35
C ILE A 213 -12.78 7.88 12.82
N THR A 214 -11.67 7.33 13.29
CA THR A 214 -10.52 8.14 13.72
C THR A 214 -9.43 8.10 12.66
N LEU A 215 -9.00 9.26 12.18
CA LEU A 215 -7.93 9.40 11.19
C LEU A 215 -6.69 9.96 11.86
N ASP A 216 -5.56 9.30 11.65
CA ASP A 216 -4.25 9.86 11.98
C ASP A 216 -3.87 10.90 10.92
N CYS A 217 -3.83 12.16 11.31
CA CYS A 217 -3.47 13.29 10.46
C CYS A 217 -2.24 14.01 11.05
N THR A 218 -1.36 13.25 11.71
CA THR A 218 -0.15 13.80 12.35
C THR A 218 0.80 14.40 11.32
N ASP A 219 0.94 13.74 10.17
CA ASP A 219 1.77 14.16 9.05
C ASP A 219 1.00 14.96 7.98
N LEU A 220 -0.22 15.40 8.29
CA LEU A 220 -1.00 16.24 7.40
C LEU A 220 -0.43 17.67 7.41
N GLU A 221 -0.02 18.13 6.24
CA GLU A 221 0.56 19.46 6.04
C GLU A 221 -0.53 20.48 5.73
N PHE A 222 -1.50 20.09 4.91
CA PHE A 222 -2.62 20.93 4.49
C PHE A 222 -3.88 20.11 4.20
N ILE A 223 -5.05 20.68 4.48
CA ILE A 223 -6.34 20.17 4.05
C ILE A 223 -7.30 21.32 3.77
N ASP A 224 -7.89 21.33 2.59
CA ASP A 224 -8.90 22.31 2.22
C ASP A 224 -10.30 21.96 2.73
N HIS A 225 -11.24 22.90 2.52
CA HIS A 225 -12.63 22.74 2.92
C HIS A 225 -13.36 21.62 2.13
N ARG A 226 -12.98 21.33 0.88
CA ARG A 226 -13.62 20.31 0.06
C ARG A 226 -13.23 18.92 0.51
N ALA A 227 -11.98 18.71 0.87
CA ALA A 227 -11.49 17.47 1.45
C ALA A 227 -12.17 17.18 2.81
N LEU A 228 -12.34 18.21 3.65
CA LEU A 228 -13.10 18.08 4.91
C LEU A 228 -14.57 17.71 4.68
N ILE A 229 -15.24 18.33 3.70
CA ILE A 229 -16.62 17.97 3.34
C ILE A 229 -16.68 16.54 2.80
N THR A 230 -15.76 16.18 1.91
CA THR A 230 -15.65 14.84 1.30
C THR A 230 -15.50 13.75 2.37
N LEU A 231 -14.67 14.00 3.38
CA LEU A 231 -14.50 13.12 4.54
C LEU A 231 -15.77 13.04 5.39
N ALA A 232 -16.41 14.18 5.67
CA ALA A 232 -17.65 14.22 6.45
C ALA A 232 -18.80 13.47 5.77
N GLU A 233 -18.94 13.62 4.44
CA GLU A 233 -19.93 12.91 3.64
C GLU A 233 -19.72 11.39 3.66
N ARG A 234 -18.46 10.95 3.57
CA ARG A 234 -18.10 9.52 3.60
C ARG A 234 -18.17 8.89 4.99
N ALA A 235 -18.01 9.70 6.04
CA ALA A 235 -18.29 9.25 7.40
C ALA A 235 -19.78 8.98 7.63
N GLY A 236 -20.67 9.63 6.86
CA GLY A 236 -22.12 9.46 6.99
C GLY A 236 -22.61 9.82 8.39
N ASP A 237 -23.23 8.86 9.06
CA ASP A 237 -23.74 9.04 10.43
C ASP A 237 -22.65 8.88 11.51
N ALA A 238 -21.44 8.42 11.15
CA ALA A 238 -20.34 8.26 12.08
C ALA A 238 -19.73 9.61 12.47
N THR A 239 -19.18 9.68 13.69
CA THR A 239 -18.33 10.81 14.10
C THR A 239 -16.96 10.64 13.47
N LEU A 240 -16.50 11.63 12.72
CA LEU A 240 -15.14 11.67 12.18
C LEU A 240 -14.22 12.40 13.16
N VAL A 241 -13.13 11.77 13.57
CA VAL A 241 -12.11 12.39 14.43
C VAL A 241 -10.81 12.52 13.64
N LEU A 242 -10.33 13.75 13.46
CA LEU A 242 -9.02 14.04 12.87
C LEU A 242 -8.00 14.28 13.99
N LEU A 243 -7.05 13.36 14.16
CA LEU A 243 -5.93 13.54 15.08
C LEU A 243 -4.82 14.32 14.38
N THR A 244 -4.67 15.61 14.67
CA THR A 244 -3.65 16.44 14.02
C THR A 244 -3.04 17.46 14.96
N PRO A 245 -1.72 17.74 14.87
CA PRO A 245 -1.10 18.84 15.60
C PRO A 245 -1.52 20.22 15.04
N ARG A 246 -2.13 20.26 13.85
CA ARG A 246 -2.48 21.50 13.14
C ARG A 246 -3.79 22.08 13.68
N SER A 247 -3.82 23.39 13.93
CA SER A 247 -5.05 24.09 14.33
C SER A 247 -5.93 24.51 13.14
N GLY A 248 -5.40 24.46 11.92
CA GLY A 248 -6.10 24.88 10.70
C GLY A 248 -7.43 24.14 10.47
N PRO A 249 -7.44 22.80 10.48
CA PRO A 249 -8.65 22.01 10.25
C PRO A 249 -9.79 22.34 11.22
N SER A 250 -9.49 22.51 12.51
CA SER A 250 -10.50 22.87 13.54
C SER A 250 -11.24 24.16 13.18
N ARG A 251 -10.52 25.20 12.73
CA ARG A 251 -11.14 26.47 12.34
C ARG A 251 -12.05 26.31 11.12
N VAL A 252 -11.64 25.50 10.14
CA VAL A 252 -12.43 25.27 8.93
C VAL A 252 -13.67 24.43 9.24
N VAL A 253 -13.55 23.40 10.08
CA VAL A 253 -14.68 22.60 10.58
C VAL A 253 -15.71 23.47 11.28
N ASP A 254 -15.28 24.39 12.16
CA ASP A 254 -16.16 25.33 12.85
C ASP A 254 -16.89 26.27 11.87
N LEU A 255 -16.15 26.81 10.88
CA LEU A 255 -16.71 27.72 9.86
C LEU A 255 -17.72 27.03 8.94
N LEU A 256 -17.48 25.76 8.60
CA LEU A 256 -18.37 24.96 7.75
C LEU A 256 -19.55 24.36 8.53
N GLY A 257 -19.50 24.37 9.88
CA GLY A 257 -20.53 23.78 10.72
C GLY A 257 -20.59 22.26 10.63
N LEU A 258 -19.47 21.58 10.39
CA LEU A 258 -19.38 20.12 10.27
C LEU A 258 -19.46 19.46 11.66
N ARG A 259 -20.68 19.33 12.20
CA ARG A 259 -20.92 18.89 13.59
C ARG A 259 -20.48 17.46 13.92
N SER A 260 -20.43 16.59 12.92
CA SER A 260 -19.94 15.21 13.05
C SER A 260 -18.43 15.10 12.96
N VAL A 261 -17.72 16.20 12.64
CA VAL A 261 -16.26 16.21 12.55
C VAL A 261 -15.66 16.84 13.81
N ARG A 262 -14.73 16.14 14.44
CA ARG A 262 -13.95 16.60 15.58
C ARG A 262 -12.48 16.67 15.18
N VAL A 263 -11.79 17.68 15.69
CA VAL A 263 -10.35 17.83 15.50
C VAL A 263 -9.72 17.78 16.87
N GLU A 264 -8.87 16.77 17.09
CA GLU A 264 -8.24 16.49 18.36
C GLU A 264 -6.72 16.47 18.19
N ARG A 265 -5.98 16.69 19.28
CA ARG A 265 -4.52 16.59 19.24
C ARG A 265 -4.11 15.13 19.47
N PRO A 266 -3.09 14.62 18.75
CA PRO A 266 -2.45 13.37 19.11
C PRO A 266 -1.92 13.43 20.55
N ALA A 267 -1.97 12.30 21.26
CA ALA A 267 -1.49 12.16 22.63
C ALA A 267 0.03 12.27 22.76
#